data_AF-A0A962UGB6-F1
#
_entry.id   AF-A0A962UGB6-F1
#
_cell.length_a   1.000
_cell.length_b   1.000
_cell.length_c   1.000
_cell.angle_alpha   90.00
_cell.angle_beta   90.00
_cell.angle_gamma   90.00
#
_symmetry.space_group_name_H-M   'P 1'
#
loop_
_entity.id
_entity.type
_entity.pdbx_description
1 polymer ?
#
loop_
_entity_poly.entity_id
_entity_poly.type
_entity_poly.pdbx_seq_one_letter_code
_entity_poly.pdbx_strand_id
1 'polypeptide(L)'
;MKKHADQSVARNHAPSIERNHGPRAKLSLSGPAVVDCGWGRLLFGQTFNNLRQLAEVLREERPGKRDVALYLSDPHVVLSYAPQDLFLDPSHTFRLWIERYQPSRRRPKGFHVRLLNSREDANAIQRLYVARRMVPPGADFVWDQHASRVLIHWVAEDEQNGAILGVVSGVDHVAAFDDQENGTSLWALAVDAQAPYPGIGESLVHQLVEFFQARGRAFVDLSVMHDNVKAIKLYERLGFQRIPVFALKNKNAYNEPLFLGPTPEADLNPYAAIIVNEARRRGIGIEVIDAAANYFALVLGGRRIVCRESLSELTTAIAMSRCDDKVVSHR
;
A
#
# COMPACT_ATOMS: atom_id res chain seq x y z
N MET A 1 -20.52 2.84 -35.50
CA MET A 1 -20.61 1.86 -34.39
C MET A 1 -19.51 0.79 -34.35
N LYS A 2 -18.50 0.76 -35.24
CA LYS A 2 -17.42 -0.27 -35.22
C LYS A 2 -16.13 0.10 -34.46
N LYS A 3 -15.89 1.37 -34.08
CA LYS A 3 -14.65 1.79 -33.40
C LYS A 3 -14.61 1.53 -31.88
N HIS A 4 -15.75 1.45 -31.20
CA HIS A 4 -15.79 1.27 -29.73
C HIS A 4 -15.53 -0.17 -29.28
N ALA A 5 -15.82 -1.18 -30.11
CA ALA A 5 -15.59 -2.58 -29.77
C ALA A 5 -14.09 -2.93 -29.77
N ASP A 6 -13.33 -2.46 -30.78
CA ASP A 6 -11.88 -2.71 -30.90
C ASP A 6 -11.07 -2.10 -29.74
N GLN A 7 -11.44 -0.88 -29.32
CA GLN A 7 -10.77 -0.23 -28.21
C GLN A 7 -11.03 -0.94 -26.87
N SER A 8 -12.19 -1.57 -26.69
CA SER A 8 -12.49 -2.31 -25.45
C SER A 8 -11.67 -3.59 -25.35
N VAL A 9 -11.39 -4.26 -26.47
CA VAL A 9 -10.56 -5.47 -26.50
C VAL A 9 -9.10 -5.11 -26.23
N ALA A 10 -8.56 -4.08 -26.86
CA ALA A 10 -7.19 -3.60 -26.60
C ALA A 10 -6.94 -3.21 -25.13
N ARG A 11 -7.96 -2.68 -24.42
CA ARG A 11 -7.86 -2.31 -22.99
C ARG A 11 -7.78 -3.50 -22.05
N ASN A 12 -8.43 -4.61 -22.40
CA ASN A 12 -8.35 -5.85 -21.62
C ASN A 12 -7.04 -6.61 -21.88
N HIS A 13 -6.30 -6.20 -22.91
CA HIS A 13 -5.02 -6.76 -23.35
C HIS A 13 -3.83 -5.79 -23.16
N ALA A 14 -3.96 -4.79 -22.28
CA ALA A 14 -2.88 -3.85 -22.00
C ALA A 14 -1.81 -4.52 -21.08
N PRO A 15 -0.48 -4.31 -21.26
CA PRO A 15 0.56 -4.97 -20.47
C PRO A 15 0.44 -4.81 -18.94
N SER A 16 -0.19 -3.73 -18.48
CA SER A 16 -0.53 -3.46 -17.07
C SER A 16 -1.69 -4.31 -16.54
N ILE A 17 -2.48 -4.92 -17.43
CA ILE A 17 -3.69 -5.70 -17.14
C ILE A 17 -3.57 -7.16 -17.63
N GLU A 18 -2.75 -7.45 -18.64
CA GLU A 18 -2.64 -8.79 -19.23
C GLU A 18 -2.07 -9.84 -18.28
N ARG A 19 -2.73 -11.00 -18.30
CA ARG A 19 -2.34 -12.23 -17.59
C ARG A 19 -1.64 -13.26 -18.49
N ASN A 20 -1.39 -12.96 -19.77
CA ASN A 20 -0.98 -13.96 -20.75
C ASN A 20 0.53 -14.25 -20.74
N HIS A 21 0.86 -15.53 -20.54
CA HIS A 21 2.19 -16.15 -20.49
C HIS A 21 2.92 -16.26 -21.85
N GLY A 22 2.77 -15.27 -22.74
CA GLY A 22 3.59 -15.20 -23.95
C GLY A 22 4.97 -14.61 -23.64
N PRO A 23 6.05 -14.96 -24.38
CA PRO A 23 7.29 -14.23 -24.28
C PRO A 23 6.97 -12.78 -24.63
N ARG A 24 6.95 -11.89 -23.63
CA ARG A 24 6.72 -10.46 -23.83
C ARG A 24 7.57 -10.06 -25.02
N ALA A 25 6.94 -9.58 -26.10
CA ALA A 25 7.64 -8.82 -27.11
C ALA A 25 8.45 -7.82 -26.31
N LYS A 26 9.79 -7.92 -26.40
CA LYS A 26 10.73 -7.15 -25.59
C LYS A 26 10.32 -5.69 -25.69
N LEU A 27 9.51 -5.23 -24.74
CA LEU A 27 9.34 -3.82 -24.48
C LEU A 27 10.79 -3.40 -24.22
N SER A 28 11.33 -2.57 -25.10
CA SER A 28 12.70 -2.05 -25.00
C SER A 28 12.77 -1.07 -23.83
N LEU A 29 12.39 -1.53 -22.64
CA LEU A 29 12.40 -0.79 -21.41
C LEU A 29 13.84 -0.73 -20.94
N SER A 30 14.24 0.44 -20.45
CA SER A 30 15.58 0.78 -19.98
C SER A 30 16.01 0.06 -18.69
N GLY A 31 15.38 -1.08 -18.35
CA GLY A 31 15.58 -1.83 -17.12
C GLY A 31 14.41 -1.70 -16.13
N PRO A 32 14.54 -2.28 -14.92
CA PRO A 32 13.50 -2.23 -13.90
C PRO A 32 13.23 -0.79 -13.44
N ALA A 33 11.96 -0.36 -13.52
CA ALA A 33 11.54 0.97 -13.12
C ALA A 33 11.13 0.99 -11.64
N VAL A 34 11.79 1.87 -10.89
CA VAL A 34 11.54 2.13 -9.47
C VAL A 34 11.52 3.64 -9.24
N VAL A 35 10.44 4.15 -8.65
CA VAL A 35 10.30 5.58 -8.34
C VAL A 35 10.26 5.75 -6.83
N ASP A 36 11.25 6.43 -6.26
CA ASP A 36 11.19 6.89 -4.87
C ASP A 36 10.13 7.99 -4.77
N CYS A 37 9.16 7.81 -3.87
CA CYS A 37 8.06 8.74 -3.62
C CYS A 37 8.21 9.45 -2.26
N GLY A 38 9.35 9.29 -1.59
CA GLY A 38 9.67 9.88 -0.29
C GLY A 38 9.08 9.11 0.89
N TRP A 39 7.88 8.55 0.76
CA TRP A 39 7.28 7.64 1.74
C TRP A 39 7.68 6.17 1.54
N GLY A 40 8.29 5.86 0.39
CA GLY A 40 8.67 4.53 -0.05
C GLY A 40 8.88 4.52 -1.56
N ARG A 41 9.21 3.36 -2.11
CA ARG A 41 9.43 3.15 -3.54
C ARG A 41 8.23 2.51 -4.20
N LEU A 42 7.84 3.04 -5.36
CA LEU A 42 6.91 2.39 -6.28
C LEU A 42 7.69 1.55 -7.28
N LEU A 43 7.51 0.24 -7.23
CA LEU A 43 8.13 -0.72 -8.16
C LEU A 43 7.09 -1.08 -9.22
N PHE A 44 7.42 -0.82 -10.49
CA PHE A 44 6.54 -1.10 -11.62
C PHE A 44 6.80 -2.52 -12.13
N GLY A 45 6.05 -3.49 -11.61
CA GLY A 45 6.30 -4.91 -11.83
C GLY A 45 6.29 -5.33 -13.29
N GLN A 46 5.54 -4.63 -14.14
CA GLN A 46 5.52 -4.86 -15.59
C GLN A 46 6.86 -4.55 -16.27
N THR A 47 7.76 -3.80 -15.62
CA THR A 47 9.09 -3.46 -16.16
C THR A 47 10.19 -4.44 -15.76
N PHE A 48 9.90 -5.39 -14.85
CA PHE A 48 10.86 -6.39 -14.42
C PHE A 48 10.79 -7.62 -15.32
N ASN A 49 11.92 -7.98 -15.93
CA ASN A 49 12.06 -9.22 -16.71
C ASN A 49 12.31 -10.45 -15.81
N ASN A 50 12.68 -10.24 -14.55
CA ASN A 50 12.94 -11.28 -13.57
C ASN A 50 12.12 -11.03 -12.30
N LEU A 51 11.14 -11.90 -12.04
CA LEU A 51 10.25 -11.82 -10.88
C LEU A 51 10.98 -12.04 -9.54
N ARG A 52 12.08 -12.80 -9.53
CA ARG A 52 12.93 -12.96 -8.34
C ARG A 52 13.66 -11.68 -7.99
N GLN A 53 14.20 -10.98 -9.00
CA GLN A 53 14.83 -9.68 -8.83
C GLN A 53 13.83 -8.66 -8.24
N LEU A 54 12.57 -8.67 -8.71
CA LEU A 54 11.53 -7.82 -8.14
C LEU A 54 11.32 -8.09 -6.64
N ALA A 55 11.21 -9.37 -6.25
CA ALA A 55 11.09 -9.75 -4.85
C ALA A 55 12.30 -9.29 -4.01
N GLU A 56 13.51 -9.44 -4.53
CA GLU A 56 14.73 -8.97 -3.86
C GLU A 56 14.72 -7.45 -3.67
N VAL A 57 14.43 -6.67 -4.72
CA VAL A 57 14.35 -5.21 -4.62
C VAL A 57 13.27 -4.77 -3.63
N LEU A 58 12.11 -5.44 -3.59
CA LEU A 58 11.04 -5.13 -2.64
C LEU A 58 11.44 -5.44 -1.17
N ARG A 59 12.39 -6.37 -0.95
CA ARG A 59 12.94 -6.69 0.38
C ARG A 59 13.98 -5.68 0.86
N GLU A 60 14.56 -4.88 -0.04
CA GLU A 60 15.47 -3.78 0.30
C GLU A 60 14.74 -2.54 0.87
N GLU A 61 13.45 -2.65 1.16
CA GLU A 61 12.68 -1.61 1.84
C GLU A 61 13.40 -1.14 3.10
N ARG A 62 13.60 0.17 3.20
CA ARG A 62 14.33 0.78 4.32
C ARG A 62 13.41 0.93 5.54
N PRO A 63 13.96 0.89 6.77
CA PRO A 63 13.19 1.21 7.97
C PRO A 63 12.47 2.57 7.84
N GLY A 64 11.21 2.62 8.24
CA GLY A 64 10.41 3.84 8.14
C GLY A 64 9.86 4.16 6.73
N LYS A 65 10.12 3.30 5.74
CA LYS A 65 9.55 3.40 4.39
C LYS A 65 8.50 2.33 4.17
N ARG A 66 7.72 2.48 3.09
CA ARG A 66 6.65 1.57 2.71
C ARG A 66 6.62 1.41 1.21
N ASP A 67 7.38 0.46 0.71
CA ASP A 67 7.47 0.16 -0.71
C ASP A 67 6.21 -0.57 -1.19
N VAL A 68 5.87 -0.38 -2.47
CA VAL A 68 4.75 -1.04 -3.12
C VAL A 68 5.15 -1.46 -4.51
N ALA A 69 5.02 -2.76 -4.80
CA ALA A 69 5.06 -3.25 -6.17
C ALA A 69 3.63 -3.31 -6.74
N LEU A 70 3.42 -2.78 -7.94
CA LEU A 70 2.14 -2.78 -8.65
C LEU A 70 2.31 -3.32 -10.08
N TYR A 71 1.22 -3.70 -10.76
CA TYR A 71 1.21 -4.21 -12.14
C TYR A 71 2.02 -5.50 -12.33
N LEU A 72 2.04 -6.37 -11.32
CA LEU A 72 2.70 -7.66 -11.40
C LEU A 72 1.88 -8.62 -12.26
N SER A 73 2.52 -9.31 -13.21
CA SER A 73 1.87 -10.37 -14.00
C SER A 73 1.50 -11.56 -13.11
N ASP A 74 2.45 -11.99 -12.28
CA ASP A 74 2.35 -13.20 -11.46
C ASP A 74 2.67 -12.87 -9.99
N PRO A 75 1.79 -12.13 -9.28
CA PRO A 75 2.04 -11.72 -7.90
C PRO A 75 2.23 -12.93 -6.97
N HIS A 76 1.55 -14.05 -7.23
CA HIS A 76 1.69 -15.30 -6.48
C HIS A 76 3.07 -15.95 -6.65
N VAL A 77 3.69 -15.83 -7.84
CA VAL A 77 5.06 -16.33 -8.09
C VAL A 77 6.07 -15.43 -7.39
N VAL A 78 5.94 -14.11 -7.48
CA VAL A 78 6.82 -13.17 -6.76
C VAL A 78 6.76 -13.42 -5.25
N LEU A 79 5.56 -13.57 -4.70
CA LEU A 79 5.35 -13.90 -3.30
C LEU A 79 6.06 -15.20 -2.88
N SER A 80 6.08 -16.21 -3.75
CA SER A 80 6.73 -17.50 -3.47
C SER A 80 8.26 -17.40 -3.29
N TYR A 81 8.91 -16.35 -3.81
CA TYR A 81 10.36 -16.15 -3.64
C TYR A 81 10.72 -15.60 -2.26
N ALA A 82 9.78 -14.96 -1.56
CA ALA A 82 10.00 -14.40 -0.24
C ALA A 82 8.72 -14.43 0.62
N PRO A 83 8.14 -15.61 0.89
CA PRO A 83 6.82 -15.74 1.53
C PRO A 83 6.82 -15.32 3.00
N GLN A 84 7.99 -15.28 3.64
CA GLN A 84 8.14 -14.78 5.01
C GLN A 84 8.19 -13.26 5.05
N ASP A 85 8.70 -12.61 4.01
CA ASP A 85 8.95 -11.16 4.00
C ASP A 85 7.87 -10.38 3.23
N LEU A 86 7.16 -11.01 2.31
CA LEU A 86 6.18 -10.36 1.43
C LEU A 86 4.76 -10.84 1.69
N PHE A 87 3.77 -10.02 1.35
CA PHE A 87 2.36 -10.39 1.35
C PHE A 87 1.59 -9.71 0.22
N LEU A 88 0.44 -10.27 -0.13
CA LEU A 88 -0.51 -9.66 -1.06
C LEU A 88 -1.31 -8.59 -0.34
N ASP A 89 -1.14 -7.33 -0.75
CA ASP A 89 -1.83 -6.21 -0.15
C ASP A 89 -3.34 -6.32 -0.42
N PRO A 90 -4.20 -6.24 0.61
CA PRO A 90 -5.64 -6.38 0.44
C PRO A 90 -6.26 -5.06 -0.06
N SER A 91 -5.76 -4.56 -1.18
CA SER A 91 -6.28 -3.38 -1.87
C SER A 91 -6.97 -3.75 -3.18
N HIS A 92 -7.73 -2.79 -3.69
CA HIS A 92 -8.29 -2.82 -5.02
C HIS A 92 -7.61 -1.75 -5.85
N THR A 93 -7.22 -2.12 -7.07
CA THR A 93 -6.73 -1.16 -8.05
C THR A 93 -7.87 -0.69 -8.94
N PHE A 94 -7.92 0.62 -9.16
CA PHE A 94 -8.92 1.30 -9.95
C PHE A 94 -8.24 2.10 -11.06
N ARG A 95 -8.83 2.11 -12.26
CA ARG A 95 -8.38 2.85 -13.43
C ARG A 95 -9.45 3.82 -13.91
N LEU A 96 -9.08 5.07 -14.11
CA LEU A 96 -9.87 6.04 -14.87
C LEU A 96 -9.22 6.21 -16.25
N TRP A 97 -9.94 5.86 -17.30
CA TRP A 97 -9.55 6.19 -18.67
C TRP A 97 -9.80 7.68 -18.91
N ILE A 98 -8.75 8.44 -19.27
CA ILE A 98 -8.83 9.91 -19.42
C ILE A 98 -9.84 10.33 -20.49
N GLU A 99 -10.00 9.55 -21.55
CA GLU A 99 -11.02 9.78 -22.59
C GLU A 99 -12.47 9.72 -22.05
N ARG A 100 -12.69 9.03 -20.92
CA ARG A 100 -14.00 8.88 -20.25
C ARG A 100 -14.18 9.86 -19.10
N TYR A 101 -13.16 10.67 -18.83
CA TYR A 101 -13.21 11.67 -17.78
C TYR A 101 -14.29 12.71 -18.09
N GLN A 102 -15.10 13.03 -17.08
CA GLN A 102 -16.06 14.13 -17.15
C GLN A 102 -15.62 15.22 -16.17
N PRO A 103 -15.35 16.44 -16.66
CA PRO A 103 -14.99 17.56 -15.80
C PRO A 103 -16.03 17.84 -14.73
N SER A 104 -15.59 18.19 -13.52
CA SER A 104 -16.51 18.59 -12.47
C SER A 104 -17.20 19.90 -12.83
N ARG A 105 -18.53 19.93 -12.70
CA ARG A 105 -19.29 21.19 -12.77
C ARG A 105 -19.25 21.97 -11.44
N ARG A 106 -18.80 21.33 -10.37
CA ARG A 106 -18.80 21.90 -9.02
C ARG A 106 -17.51 22.70 -8.83
N ARG A 107 -17.67 23.99 -8.50
CA ARG A 107 -16.54 24.82 -8.10
C ARG A 107 -16.29 24.66 -6.59
N PRO A 108 -15.02 24.48 -6.17
CA PRO A 108 -14.62 24.62 -4.77
C PRO A 108 -15.12 25.95 -4.19
N LYS A 109 -15.46 25.97 -2.90
CA LYS A 109 -15.84 27.19 -2.17
C LYS A 109 -15.03 27.22 -0.87
N GLY A 110 -14.33 28.33 -0.61
CA GLY A 110 -13.51 28.52 0.59
C GLY A 110 -12.12 27.87 0.50
N PHE A 111 -11.80 27.18 -0.58
CA PHE A 111 -10.46 26.65 -0.85
C PHE A 111 -10.21 26.62 -2.35
N HIS A 112 -8.95 26.65 -2.74
CA HIS A 112 -8.53 26.45 -4.13
C HIS A 112 -7.47 25.35 -4.20
N VAL A 113 -7.30 24.74 -5.37
CA VAL A 113 -6.29 23.69 -5.60
C VAL A 113 -5.17 24.26 -6.46
N ARG A 114 -3.92 24.05 -6.04
CA ARG A 114 -2.73 24.52 -6.75
C ARG A 114 -1.56 23.55 -6.60
N LEU A 115 -0.54 23.73 -7.43
CA LEU A 115 0.73 23.03 -7.24
C LEU A 115 1.38 23.47 -5.94
N LEU A 116 2.11 22.55 -5.31
CA LEU A 116 3.05 22.89 -4.25
C LEU A 116 4.05 23.94 -4.75
N ASN A 117 4.26 25.00 -3.99
CA ASN A 117 5.10 26.12 -4.40
C ASN A 117 6.02 26.66 -3.28
N SER A 118 5.90 26.14 -2.06
CA SER A 118 6.70 26.58 -0.92
C SER A 118 7.22 25.42 -0.07
N ARG A 119 8.20 25.74 0.79
CA ARG A 119 8.72 24.79 1.77
C ARG A 119 7.70 24.52 2.89
N GLU A 120 6.91 25.54 3.21
CA GLU A 120 5.82 25.51 4.17
C GLU A 120 4.73 24.53 3.73
N ASP A 121 4.42 24.47 2.43
CA ASP A 121 3.52 23.46 1.86
C ASP A 121 4.06 22.04 2.12
N ALA A 122 5.35 21.80 1.85
CA ALA A 122 5.97 20.49 2.06
C ALA A 122 5.89 20.05 3.53
N ASN A 123 6.12 20.99 4.45
CA ASN A 123 5.93 20.75 5.89
C ASN A 123 4.45 20.46 6.23
N ALA A 124 3.50 21.15 5.59
CA ALA A 124 2.08 20.92 5.81
C ALA A 124 1.62 19.55 5.30
N ILE A 125 2.12 19.12 4.13
CA ILE A 125 1.91 17.79 3.57
C ILE A 125 2.40 16.71 4.55
N GLN A 126 3.61 16.86 5.09
CA GLN A 126 4.14 15.92 6.08
C GLN A 126 3.23 15.84 7.32
N ARG A 127 2.74 16.97 7.85
CA ARG A 127 1.79 16.99 8.97
C ARG A 127 0.48 16.27 8.63
N LEU A 128 -0.09 16.51 7.45
CA LEU A 128 -1.33 15.85 7.01
C LEU A 128 -1.19 14.34 6.94
N TYR A 129 -0.09 13.83 6.36
CA TYR A 129 0.14 12.39 6.29
C TYR A 129 0.31 11.75 7.68
N VAL A 130 1.06 12.39 8.58
CA VAL A 130 1.20 11.93 9.97
C VAL A 130 -0.16 11.88 10.67
N ALA A 131 -0.98 12.93 10.54
CA ALA A 131 -2.32 12.98 11.13
C ALA A 131 -3.25 11.87 10.60
N ARG A 132 -3.03 11.43 9.36
CA ARG A 132 -3.73 10.30 8.73
C ARG A 132 -3.09 8.93 8.98
N ARG A 133 -2.07 8.85 9.85
CA ARG A 133 -1.31 7.62 10.15
C ARG A 133 -0.68 6.99 8.91
N MET A 134 -0.31 7.82 7.95
CA MET A 134 0.39 7.44 6.74
C MET A 134 1.88 7.70 6.92
N VAL A 135 2.71 6.96 6.18
CA VAL A 135 4.15 7.25 6.14
C VAL A 135 4.34 8.55 5.36
N PRO A 136 4.81 9.65 5.99
CA PRO A 136 4.99 10.89 5.28
C PRO A 136 6.28 10.83 4.42
N PRO A 137 6.29 11.43 3.21
CA PRO A 137 7.54 11.86 2.62
C PRO A 137 8.15 12.97 3.49
N GLY A 138 9.48 13.03 3.56
CA GLY A 138 10.16 14.13 4.24
C GLY A 138 9.92 15.45 3.51
N ALA A 139 9.72 16.55 4.25
CA ALA A 139 9.53 17.87 3.63
C ALA A 139 10.68 18.27 2.70
N ASP A 140 11.92 17.86 3.01
CA ASP A 140 13.08 17.98 2.11
C ASP A 140 12.85 17.34 0.76
N PHE A 141 12.51 16.06 0.79
CA PHE A 141 12.25 15.30 -0.43
C PHE A 141 11.16 15.94 -1.29
N VAL A 142 10.04 16.33 -0.67
CA VAL A 142 8.91 16.93 -1.41
C VAL A 142 9.31 18.26 -2.03
N TRP A 143 10.05 19.10 -1.29
CA TRP A 143 10.54 20.37 -1.81
C TRP A 143 11.55 20.17 -2.93
N ASP A 144 12.50 19.25 -2.79
CA ASP A 144 13.49 18.97 -3.84
C ASP A 144 12.83 18.43 -5.12
N GLN A 145 11.70 17.73 -4.98
CA GLN A 145 10.90 17.21 -6.09
C GLN A 145 9.82 18.17 -6.61
N HIS A 146 9.74 19.42 -6.14
CA HIS A 146 8.66 20.35 -6.52
C HIS A 146 8.56 20.60 -8.05
N ALA A 147 9.69 20.58 -8.75
CA ALA A 147 9.78 20.76 -10.21
C ALA A 147 9.92 19.42 -10.97
N SER A 148 9.72 18.29 -10.30
CA SER A 148 9.84 16.97 -10.90
C SER A 148 8.80 16.79 -12.01
N ARG A 149 9.23 16.19 -13.12
CA ARG A 149 8.31 15.76 -14.19
C ARG A 149 7.67 14.40 -13.89
N VAL A 150 8.21 13.67 -12.92
CA VAL A 150 7.76 12.33 -12.51
C VAL A 150 6.78 12.45 -11.36
N LEU A 151 7.14 13.16 -10.30
CA LEU A 151 6.31 13.35 -9.10
C LEU A 151 5.63 14.71 -9.14
N ILE A 152 4.31 14.73 -9.07
CA ILE A 152 3.52 15.95 -9.12
C ILE A 152 2.70 16.06 -7.84
N HIS A 153 2.86 17.14 -7.08
CA HIS A 153 2.13 17.35 -5.83
C HIS A 153 1.14 18.51 -5.97
N TRP A 154 -0.14 18.23 -5.75
CA TRP A 154 -1.22 19.21 -5.67
C TRP A 154 -1.67 19.36 -4.23
N VAL A 155 -1.90 20.59 -3.81
CA VAL A 155 -2.40 20.95 -2.49
C VAL A 155 -3.71 21.70 -2.59
N ALA A 156 -4.59 21.49 -1.63
CA ALA A 156 -5.79 22.29 -1.44
C ALA A 156 -5.51 23.32 -0.33
N GLU A 157 -5.59 24.61 -0.65
CA GLU A 157 -5.32 25.72 0.26
C GLU A 157 -6.62 26.45 0.63
N ASP A 158 -6.80 26.67 1.92
CA ASP A 158 -7.87 27.49 2.51
C ASP A 158 -7.73 28.96 2.07
N GLU A 159 -8.79 29.53 1.50
CA GLU A 159 -8.81 30.93 1.05
C GLU A 159 -8.77 31.95 2.19
N GLN A 160 -9.15 31.57 3.42
CA GLN A 160 -9.25 32.50 4.55
C GLN A 160 -7.91 32.69 5.26
N ASN A 161 -7.13 31.62 5.41
CA ASN A 161 -5.95 31.58 6.27
C ASN A 161 -4.70 30.98 5.61
N GLY A 162 -4.81 30.48 4.37
CA GLY A 162 -3.70 29.87 3.63
C GLY A 162 -3.28 28.48 4.13
N ALA A 163 -4.05 27.85 5.02
CA ALA A 163 -3.73 26.51 5.52
C ALA A 163 -3.91 25.46 4.44
N ILE A 164 -2.98 24.51 4.36
CA ILE A 164 -3.11 23.35 3.48
C ILE A 164 -4.06 22.33 4.10
N LEU A 165 -5.20 22.15 3.45
CA LEU A 165 -6.31 21.29 3.88
C LEU A 165 -6.25 19.89 3.26
N GLY A 166 -5.42 19.68 2.25
CA GLY A 166 -5.32 18.39 1.58
C GLY A 166 -4.21 18.34 0.55
N VAL A 167 -3.84 17.12 0.18
CA VAL A 167 -2.77 16.83 -0.77
C VAL A 167 -3.10 15.61 -1.60
N VAL A 168 -2.71 15.65 -2.87
CA VAL A 168 -2.63 14.47 -3.74
C VAL A 168 -1.32 14.52 -4.51
N SER A 169 -0.71 13.35 -4.72
CA SER A 169 0.47 13.18 -5.55
C SER A 169 0.12 12.35 -6.79
N GLY A 170 0.76 12.66 -7.91
CA GLY A 170 0.70 11.89 -9.13
C GLY A 170 2.08 11.40 -9.53
N VAL A 171 2.12 10.27 -10.23
CA VAL A 171 3.31 9.72 -10.85
C VAL A 171 3.06 9.60 -12.36
N ASP A 172 3.83 10.32 -13.16
CA ASP A 172 3.79 10.27 -14.63
C ASP A 172 4.65 9.10 -15.12
N HIS A 173 4.03 8.00 -15.56
CA HIS A 173 4.75 6.77 -15.91
C HIS A 173 5.63 6.95 -17.16
N VAL A 174 5.20 7.80 -18.10
CA VAL A 174 5.99 8.13 -19.29
C VAL A 174 7.24 8.91 -18.89
N ALA A 175 7.11 9.90 -18.00
CA ALA A 175 8.28 10.61 -17.50
C ALA A 175 9.21 9.72 -16.66
N ALA A 176 8.66 8.70 -15.99
CA ALA A 176 9.41 7.80 -15.13
C ALA A 176 10.21 6.74 -15.90
N PHE A 177 9.61 6.11 -16.93
CA PHE A 177 10.22 4.96 -17.62
C PHE A 177 9.78 4.79 -19.08
N ASP A 178 9.29 5.84 -19.74
CA ASP A 178 8.79 5.81 -21.12
C ASP A 178 7.70 4.74 -21.34
N ASP A 179 6.72 4.75 -20.42
CA ASP A 179 5.59 3.84 -20.44
C ASP A 179 4.84 3.84 -21.78
N GLN A 180 4.86 2.70 -22.46
CA GLN A 180 4.22 2.51 -23.77
C GLN A 180 2.69 2.53 -23.66
N GLU A 181 2.13 2.28 -22.47
CA GLU A 181 0.70 2.41 -22.21
C GLU A 181 0.28 3.86 -21.91
N ASN A 182 1.24 4.79 -21.83
CA ASN A 182 1.03 6.21 -21.57
C ASN A 182 0.23 6.46 -20.28
N GLY A 183 0.51 5.67 -19.26
CA GLY A 183 -0.18 5.62 -17.98
C GLY A 183 0.29 6.66 -16.97
N THR A 184 -0.50 6.77 -15.90
CA THR A 184 -0.17 7.55 -14.70
C THR A 184 -0.81 6.91 -13.48
N SER A 185 -0.38 7.30 -12.29
CA SER A 185 -1.02 6.85 -11.05
C SER A 185 -1.10 7.92 -9.98
N LEU A 186 -2.14 7.84 -9.16
CA LEU A 186 -2.44 8.72 -8.04
C LEU A 186 -2.01 8.07 -6.72
N TRP A 187 -1.23 8.80 -5.93
CA TRP A 187 -0.69 8.41 -4.62
C TRP A 187 -0.57 9.61 -3.68
N ALA A 188 -0.36 9.43 -2.40
CA ALA A 188 -1.51 9.04 -1.60
C ALA A 188 -2.37 10.28 -1.30
N LEU A 189 -3.69 10.22 -1.55
CA LEU A 189 -4.63 11.30 -1.27
C LEU A 189 -4.86 11.44 0.24
N ALA A 190 -4.65 12.64 0.78
CA ALA A 190 -4.96 12.96 2.17
C ALA A 190 -5.70 14.29 2.26
N VAL A 191 -6.65 14.38 3.19
CA VAL A 191 -7.43 15.60 3.49
C VAL A 191 -7.37 15.79 4.99
N ASP A 192 -7.36 17.01 5.50
CA ASP A 192 -7.48 17.28 6.93
C ASP A 192 -8.84 16.77 7.46
N ALA A 193 -8.84 16.12 8.62
CA ALA A 193 -10.07 15.65 9.25
C ALA A 193 -10.94 16.79 9.79
N GLN A 194 -10.33 17.93 10.07
CA GLN A 194 -10.99 19.14 10.59
C GLN A 194 -11.30 20.17 9.50
N ALA A 195 -11.01 19.86 8.23
CA ALA A 195 -11.32 20.79 7.15
C ALA A 195 -12.83 21.08 7.08
N PRO A 196 -13.23 22.37 7.05
CA PRO A 196 -14.65 22.74 7.11
C PRO A 196 -15.37 22.56 5.76
N TYR A 197 -14.62 22.34 4.67
CA TYR A 197 -15.16 22.32 3.31
C TYR A 197 -15.36 20.89 2.79
N PRO A 198 -16.56 20.54 2.29
CA PRO A 198 -16.78 19.27 1.64
C PRO A 198 -16.14 19.25 0.25
N GLY A 199 -15.75 18.05 -0.21
CA GLY A 199 -15.30 17.84 -1.59
C GLY A 199 -13.84 18.12 -1.87
N ILE A 200 -13.01 18.43 -0.86
CA ILE A 200 -11.56 18.67 -1.03
C ILE A 200 -10.88 17.50 -1.75
N GLY A 201 -11.12 16.27 -1.30
CA GLY A 201 -10.54 15.08 -1.93
C GLY A 201 -11.00 14.87 -3.37
N GLU A 202 -12.26 15.18 -3.66
CA GLU A 202 -12.83 15.09 -5.02
C GLU A 202 -12.17 16.13 -5.95
N SER A 203 -12.05 17.38 -5.50
CA SER A 203 -11.39 18.46 -6.25
C SER A 203 -9.91 18.18 -6.52
N LEU A 204 -9.18 17.61 -5.54
CA LEU A 204 -7.79 17.19 -5.72
C LEU A 204 -7.64 16.12 -6.81
N VAL A 205 -8.53 15.11 -6.81
CA VAL A 205 -8.52 14.07 -7.84
C VAL A 205 -8.83 14.66 -9.22
N HIS A 206 -9.86 15.51 -9.33
CA HIS A 206 -10.19 16.19 -10.59
C HIS A 206 -9.00 16.99 -11.14
N GLN A 207 -8.36 17.81 -10.30
CA GLN A 207 -7.22 18.62 -10.70
C GLN A 207 -6.04 17.77 -11.21
N LEU A 208 -5.77 16.65 -10.54
CA LEU A 208 -4.71 15.72 -10.96
C LEU A 208 -5.04 15.05 -12.30
N VAL A 209 -6.28 14.60 -12.48
CA VAL A 209 -6.74 13.98 -13.73
C VAL A 209 -6.68 14.97 -14.88
N GLU A 210 -7.16 16.20 -14.68
CA GLU A 210 -7.13 17.27 -15.69
C GLU A 210 -5.70 17.66 -16.07
N PHE A 211 -4.78 17.68 -15.10
CA PHE A 211 -3.37 17.90 -15.36
C PHE A 211 -2.78 16.81 -16.29
N PHE A 212 -3.07 15.53 -16.02
CA PHE A 212 -2.60 14.44 -16.88
C PHE A 212 -3.32 14.36 -18.22
N GLN A 213 -4.59 14.77 -18.26
CA GLN A 213 -5.34 14.93 -19.51
C GLN A 213 -4.70 15.99 -20.42
N ALA A 214 -4.33 17.16 -19.87
CA ALA A 214 -3.65 18.21 -20.62
C ALA A 214 -2.27 17.77 -21.14
N ARG A 215 -1.64 16.78 -20.50
CA ARG A 215 -0.39 16.15 -20.94
C ARG A 215 -0.59 14.99 -21.92
N GLY A 216 -1.83 14.71 -22.31
CA GLY A 216 -2.16 13.66 -23.27
C GLY A 216 -1.99 12.24 -22.74
N ARG A 217 -2.10 12.02 -21.42
CA ARG A 217 -2.01 10.67 -20.82
C ARG A 217 -3.26 9.85 -21.07
N ALA A 218 -3.13 8.53 -21.04
CA ALA A 218 -4.21 7.60 -21.39
C ALA A 218 -5.13 7.27 -20.20
N PHE A 219 -4.57 7.11 -19.00
CA PHE A 219 -5.33 6.75 -17.81
C PHE A 219 -4.64 7.18 -16.52
N VAL A 220 -5.40 7.18 -15.42
CA VAL A 220 -4.93 7.36 -14.04
C VAL A 220 -5.34 6.15 -13.21
N ASP A 221 -4.35 5.49 -12.60
CA ASP A 221 -4.57 4.36 -11.70
C ASP A 221 -4.39 4.74 -10.23
N LEU A 222 -5.06 4.01 -9.34
CA LEU A 222 -4.84 4.11 -7.90
C LEU A 222 -5.08 2.77 -7.22
N SER A 223 -4.50 2.61 -6.04
CA SER A 223 -4.80 1.51 -5.12
C SER A 223 -5.49 2.05 -3.86
N VAL A 224 -6.53 1.37 -3.42
CA VAL A 224 -7.29 1.70 -2.21
C VAL A 224 -7.60 0.43 -1.41
N MET A 225 -7.48 0.48 -0.08
CA MET A 225 -7.83 -0.65 0.79
C MET A 225 -9.25 -1.13 0.53
N HIS A 226 -9.45 -2.45 0.48
CA HIS A 226 -10.74 -3.05 0.09
C HIS A 226 -11.92 -2.67 0.99
N ASP A 227 -11.65 -2.28 2.23
CA ASP A 227 -12.61 -1.90 3.28
C ASP A 227 -12.84 -0.39 3.37
N ASN A 228 -12.12 0.42 2.58
CA ASN A 228 -12.32 1.88 2.54
C ASN A 228 -13.52 2.24 1.64
N VAL A 229 -14.72 1.90 2.10
CA VAL A 229 -15.99 2.08 1.39
C VAL A 229 -16.22 3.53 0.96
N LYS A 230 -15.80 4.51 1.77
CA LYS A 230 -15.97 5.94 1.46
C LYS A 230 -15.12 6.36 0.26
N ALA A 231 -13.84 5.96 0.23
CA ALA A 231 -12.96 6.27 -0.90
C ALA A 231 -13.35 5.49 -2.16
N ILE A 232 -13.72 4.21 -2.04
CA ILE A 232 -14.21 3.41 -3.17
C ILE A 232 -15.41 4.09 -3.84
N LYS A 233 -16.43 4.50 -3.06
CA LYS A 233 -17.60 5.23 -3.60
C LYS A 233 -17.23 6.57 -4.25
N LEU A 234 -16.20 7.26 -3.74
CA LEU A 234 -15.70 8.47 -4.39
C LEU A 234 -15.14 8.14 -5.78
N TYR A 235 -14.25 7.16 -5.88
CA TYR A 235 -13.62 6.79 -7.15
C TYR A 235 -14.62 6.25 -8.17
N GLU A 236 -15.56 5.42 -7.75
CA GLU A 236 -16.65 4.93 -8.61
C GLU A 236 -17.50 6.08 -9.18
N ARG A 237 -17.87 7.07 -8.35
CA ARG A 237 -18.60 8.26 -8.82
C ARG A 237 -17.80 9.10 -9.81
N LEU A 238 -16.47 9.12 -9.66
CA LEU A 238 -15.55 9.80 -10.57
C LEU A 238 -15.30 9.02 -11.87
N GLY A 239 -15.91 7.84 -12.03
CA GLY A 239 -15.82 7.02 -13.24
C GLY A 239 -14.62 6.08 -13.26
N PHE A 240 -13.90 5.93 -12.14
CA PHE A 240 -12.88 4.89 -12.02
C PHE A 240 -13.53 3.51 -12.05
N GLN A 241 -12.85 2.57 -12.70
CA GLN A 241 -13.29 1.18 -12.83
C GLN A 241 -12.26 0.25 -12.20
N ARG A 242 -12.72 -0.75 -11.46
CA ARG A 242 -11.83 -1.73 -10.86
C ARG A 242 -11.12 -2.55 -11.94
N ILE A 243 -9.81 -2.72 -11.81
CA ILE A 243 -8.98 -3.56 -12.68
C ILE A 243 -8.33 -4.70 -11.89
N PRO A 244 -8.00 -5.85 -12.53
CA PRO A 244 -7.47 -7.02 -11.85
C PRO A 244 -5.96 -6.93 -11.56
N VAL A 245 -5.51 -5.76 -11.10
CA VAL A 245 -4.12 -5.52 -10.70
C VAL A 245 -4.01 -5.65 -9.18
N PHE A 246 -2.97 -6.34 -8.74
CA PHE A 246 -2.69 -6.54 -7.32
C PHE A 246 -1.38 -5.85 -6.94
N ALA A 247 -1.27 -5.52 -5.65
CA ALA A 247 -0.06 -4.97 -5.08
C ALA A 247 0.63 -5.98 -4.15
N LEU A 248 1.96 -6.00 -4.16
CA LEU A 248 2.77 -6.68 -3.15
C LEU A 248 3.50 -5.65 -2.29
N LYS A 249 3.63 -5.95 -1.01
CA LYS A 249 4.33 -5.12 -0.03
C LYS A 249 5.15 -5.99 0.92
N ASN A 250 6.10 -5.35 1.59
CA ASN A 250 6.90 -5.97 2.64
C ASN A 250 6.09 -6.09 3.96
N LYS A 251 6.27 -7.19 4.69
CA LYS A 251 5.74 -7.40 6.04
C LYS A 251 6.54 -6.57 7.04
N ASN A 252 6.23 -5.28 7.09
CA ASN A 252 6.82 -4.32 8.03
C ASN A 252 5.82 -3.93 9.14
N ALA A 253 6.29 -3.12 10.10
CA ALA A 253 5.47 -2.66 11.23
C ALA A 253 4.23 -1.84 10.81
N TYR A 254 4.30 -1.09 9.71
CA TYR A 254 3.14 -0.34 9.20
C TYR A 254 2.07 -1.24 8.58
N ASN A 255 2.49 -2.36 8.00
CA ASN A 255 1.63 -3.34 7.36
C ASN A 255 1.19 -4.46 8.32
N GLU A 256 1.70 -4.49 9.56
CA GLU A 256 1.44 -5.56 10.56
C GLU A 256 -0.04 -5.97 10.65
N PRO A 257 -1.01 -5.02 10.73
CA PRO A 257 -2.43 -5.39 10.80
C PRO A 257 -2.97 -6.09 9.54
N LEU A 258 -2.31 -5.92 8.38
CA LEU A 258 -2.76 -6.44 7.09
C LEU A 258 -2.39 -7.91 6.87
N PHE A 259 -1.42 -8.45 7.61
CA PHE A 259 -0.92 -9.82 7.41
C PHE A 259 -0.95 -10.72 8.66
N LEU A 260 -1.21 -10.19 9.86
CA LEU A 260 -1.26 -10.98 11.10
C LEU A 260 -2.65 -11.50 11.51
N GLY A 261 -3.71 -11.06 10.83
CA GLY A 261 -5.08 -11.44 11.15
C GLY A 261 -5.58 -10.95 12.52
N PRO A 262 -6.81 -11.29 12.92
CA PRO A 262 -7.41 -10.85 14.18
C PRO A 262 -6.72 -11.48 15.40
N THR A 263 -6.68 -10.74 16.51
CA THR A 263 -6.15 -11.24 17.79
C THR A 263 -7.10 -12.24 18.42
N PRO A 264 -6.62 -13.37 18.96
CA PRO A 264 -7.46 -14.27 19.74
C PRO A 264 -8.15 -13.49 20.87
N GLU A 265 -9.47 -13.64 21.00
CA GLU A 265 -10.27 -13.04 22.08
C GLU A 265 -10.08 -13.83 23.39
N ALA A 266 -8.84 -13.93 23.87
CA ALA A 266 -8.50 -14.69 25.06
C ALA A 266 -7.68 -13.85 26.03
N ASP A 267 -8.14 -13.81 27.29
CA ASP A 267 -7.43 -13.16 28.39
C ASP A 267 -6.34 -14.11 28.91
N LEU A 268 -5.21 -14.12 28.19
CA LEU A 268 -4.01 -14.84 28.59
C LEU A 268 -3.17 -13.96 29.51
N ASN A 269 -2.47 -14.59 30.47
CA ASN A 269 -1.53 -13.86 31.31
C ASN A 269 -0.37 -13.26 30.49
N PRO A 270 0.39 -12.30 31.06
CA PRO A 270 1.45 -11.61 30.31
C PRO A 270 2.50 -12.53 29.68
N TYR A 271 2.84 -13.65 30.31
CA TYR A 271 3.85 -14.59 29.80
C TYR A 271 3.35 -15.35 28.56
N ALA A 272 2.14 -15.89 28.64
CA ALA A 272 1.49 -16.54 27.50
C ALA A 272 1.22 -15.52 26.37
N ALA A 273 0.79 -14.31 26.70
CA ALA A 273 0.51 -13.26 25.74
C ALA A 273 1.75 -12.85 24.93
N ILE A 274 2.92 -12.74 25.56
CA ILE A 274 4.19 -12.44 24.84
C ILE A 274 4.49 -13.53 23.80
N ILE A 275 4.41 -14.80 24.20
CA ILE A 275 4.68 -15.94 23.30
C ILE A 275 3.67 -16.00 22.17
N VAL A 276 2.38 -15.85 22.49
CA VAL A 276 1.29 -15.85 21.52
C VAL A 276 1.44 -14.71 20.50
N ASN A 277 1.72 -13.49 20.96
CA ASN A 277 1.89 -12.34 20.07
C ASN A 277 3.12 -12.49 19.17
N GLU A 278 4.24 -12.97 19.70
CA GLU A 278 5.46 -13.18 18.92
C GLU A 278 5.32 -14.34 17.93
N ALA A 279 4.65 -15.43 18.33
CA ALA A 279 4.35 -16.54 17.45
C ALA A 279 3.45 -16.09 16.29
N ARG A 280 2.39 -15.31 16.58
CA ARG A 280 1.52 -14.73 15.53
C ARG A 280 2.31 -13.87 14.55
N ARG A 281 3.18 -12.98 15.05
CA ARG A 281 4.07 -12.14 14.22
C ARG A 281 4.91 -12.93 13.22
N ARG A 282 5.22 -14.19 13.56
CA ARG A 282 5.99 -15.12 12.72
C ARG A 282 5.12 -16.06 11.88
N GLY A 283 3.81 -15.81 11.80
CA GLY A 283 2.86 -16.64 11.06
C GLY A 283 2.61 -18.01 11.70
N ILE A 284 2.90 -18.16 12.99
CA ILE A 284 2.59 -19.37 13.75
C ILE A 284 1.13 -19.24 14.23
N GLY A 285 0.29 -20.21 13.87
CA GLY A 285 -1.10 -20.27 14.28
C GLY A 285 -1.23 -20.50 15.79
N ILE A 286 -2.27 -19.93 16.38
CA ILE A 286 -2.55 -20.04 17.82
C ILE A 286 -3.94 -20.62 18.02
N GLU A 287 -4.03 -21.66 18.83
CA GLU A 287 -5.28 -22.24 19.32
C GLU A 287 -5.31 -22.04 20.84
N VAL A 288 -6.22 -21.21 21.35
CA VAL A 288 -6.37 -21.07 22.81
C VAL A 288 -7.24 -22.23 23.30
N ILE A 289 -6.68 -23.07 24.16
CA ILE A 289 -7.33 -24.29 24.69
C ILE A 289 -8.07 -23.95 25.98
N ASP A 290 -7.39 -23.27 26.90
CA ASP A 290 -7.95 -22.82 28.17
C ASP A 290 -7.22 -21.55 28.60
N ALA A 291 -7.87 -20.39 28.44
CA ALA A 291 -7.27 -19.11 28.81
C ALA A 291 -7.04 -18.97 30.33
N ALA A 292 -7.97 -19.46 31.15
CA ALA A 292 -7.88 -19.36 32.60
C ALA A 292 -6.70 -20.16 33.16
N ALA A 293 -6.43 -21.32 32.57
CA ALA A 293 -5.27 -22.15 32.91
C ALA A 293 -4.02 -21.85 32.05
N ASN A 294 -4.08 -20.84 31.17
CA ASN A 294 -3.00 -20.41 30.26
C ASN A 294 -2.51 -21.49 29.29
N TYR A 295 -3.40 -22.40 28.86
CA TYR A 295 -3.10 -23.38 27.82
C TYR A 295 -3.45 -22.84 26.42
N PHE A 296 -2.48 -22.94 25.53
CA PHE A 296 -2.63 -22.63 24.11
C PHE A 296 -1.76 -23.58 23.29
N ALA A 297 -2.06 -23.80 22.01
CA ALA A 297 -1.20 -24.54 21.10
C ALA A 297 -0.61 -23.62 20.02
N LEU A 298 0.68 -23.81 19.76
CA LEU A 298 1.38 -23.25 18.60
C LEU A 298 1.24 -24.22 17.42
N VAL A 299 0.77 -23.72 16.27
CA VAL A 299 0.50 -24.52 15.07
C VAL A 299 1.30 -23.98 13.88
N LEU A 300 2.15 -24.82 13.30
CA LEU A 300 2.93 -24.45 12.11
C LEU A 300 3.17 -25.68 11.23
N GLY A 301 2.79 -25.61 9.95
CA GLY A 301 3.11 -26.65 8.96
C GLY A 301 2.59 -28.05 9.33
N GLY A 302 1.41 -28.14 9.93
CA GLY A 302 0.81 -29.40 10.40
C GLY A 302 1.34 -29.89 11.76
N ARG A 303 2.34 -29.22 12.32
CA ARG A 303 2.85 -29.48 13.66
C ARG A 303 2.08 -28.66 14.69
N ARG A 304 1.68 -29.29 15.79
CA ARG A 304 0.94 -28.68 16.90
C ARG A 304 1.70 -28.95 18.19
N ILE A 305 2.02 -27.90 18.93
CA ILE A 305 2.71 -27.98 20.23
C ILE A 305 1.87 -27.28 21.28
N VAL A 306 1.38 -28.02 22.26
CA VAL A 306 0.65 -27.47 23.41
C VAL A 306 1.63 -26.81 24.37
N CYS A 307 1.29 -25.59 24.78
CA CYS A 307 2.00 -24.79 25.76
C CYS A 307 1.11 -24.47 26.95
N ARG A 308 1.74 -24.35 28.11
CA ARG A 308 1.18 -23.72 29.30
C ARG A 308 2.16 -22.62 29.70
N GLU A 309 1.77 -21.37 29.45
CA GLU A 309 2.70 -20.23 29.55
C GLU A 309 4.00 -20.48 28.73
N SER A 310 5.16 -20.47 29.38
CA SER A 310 6.47 -20.71 28.78
C SER A 310 6.88 -22.19 28.69
N LEU A 311 6.09 -23.09 29.28
CA LEU A 311 6.31 -24.53 29.18
C LEU A 311 5.58 -25.09 27.96
N SER A 312 6.12 -26.18 27.39
CA SER A 312 5.45 -26.93 26.33
C SER A 312 5.23 -28.38 26.76
N GLU A 313 4.42 -29.13 26.02
CA GLU A 313 4.26 -30.58 26.19
C GLU A 313 5.57 -31.36 26.00
N LEU A 314 6.59 -30.73 25.43
CA LEU A 314 7.94 -31.28 25.31
C LEU A 314 8.77 -31.11 26.60
N THR A 315 8.30 -30.33 27.56
CA THR A 315 8.91 -30.19 28.88
C THR A 315 8.62 -31.44 29.71
N THR A 316 9.66 -32.20 30.04
CA THR A 316 9.50 -33.41 30.87
C THR A 316 8.97 -33.09 32.27
N ALA A 317 8.28 -34.05 32.89
CA ALA A 317 7.81 -33.93 34.26
C ALA A 317 8.97 -33.59 35.23
N ILE A 318 10.17 -34.15 35.02
CA ILE A 318 11.35 -33.86 35.84
C ILE A 318 11.79 -32.40 35.72
N ALA A 319 11.81 -31.83 34.50
CA ALA A 319 12.17 -30.44 34.29
C ALA A 319 11.14 -29.49 34.94
N MET A 320 9.85 -29.79 34.78
CA MET A 320 8.78 -29.05 35.45
C MET A 320 8.95 -29.07 36.98
N SER A 321 9.14 -30.26 37.57
CA SER A 321 9.29 -30.41 39.03
C SER A 321 10.51 -29.66 39.57
N ARG A 322 11.62 -29.61 38.83
CA ARG A 322 12.81 -28.83 39.23
C ARG A 322 12.58 -27.32 39.20
N CYS A 323 11.79 -26.81 38.27
CA CYS A 323 11.47 -25.38 38.18
C CYS A 323 10.47 -24.93 39.26
N ASP A 324 9.59 -25.82 39.71
CA ASP A 324 8.63 -25.55 40.78
C ASP A 324 9.28 -25.61 42.17
N ASP A 325 10.31 -26.44 42.34
CA ASP A 325 11.08 -26.53 43.58
C ASP A 325 12.10 -25.38 43.71
N LYS A 326 11.69 -24.33 44.43
CA LYS A 326 12.53 -23.16 44.75
C LYS A 326 13.82 -23.52 45.49
N VAL A 327 13.86 -24.62 46.24
CA VAL A 327 15.05 -25.04 47.01
C VAL A 327 16.10 -25.62 46.06
N VAL A 328 15.67 -26.37 45.04
CA VAL A 328 16.56 -26.93 44.01
C VAL A 328 17.03 -25.85 43.03
N SER A 329 16.19 -24.88 42.66
CA SER A 329 16.56 -23.80 41.74
C SER A 329 17.58 -22.79 42.29
N HIS A 330 17.85 -22.81 43.61
CA HIS A 330 18.79 -21.91 44.29
C HIS A 330 20.12 -22.58 44.73
N ARG A 331 20.36 -23.84 44.35
CA ARG A 331 21.66 -24.53 44.53
C ARG A 331 22.53 -24.41 43.29
#